data_AF-A0A7L4E9Y5-F1
#
_entry.id   AF-A0A7L4E9Y5-F1
#
_cell.length_a   1.000
_cell.length_b   1.000
_cell.length_c   1.000
_cell.angle_alpha   90.00
_cell.angle_beta   90.00
_cell.angle_gamma   90.00
#
_symmetry.space_group_name_H-M   'P 1'
#
loop_
_entity.id
_entity.type
_entity.pdbx_description
1 polymer ?
#
loop_
_entity_poly.entity_id
_entity_poly.type
_entity_poly.pdbx_seq_one_letter_code
_entity_poly.pdbx_strand_id
1 'polypeptide(L)'
;EDAGDYKCVASNDAGVVERSLTLTLQSPPVITVEPVGMVLEAGATAVLDCQAMGEPLPTIGWSRQGQPVLDDDRVTLLPNGSLRIAPLQREDTSEYECVARNLLGSVLVTVPLTVQGGPARAKGSIIGNINDVEFGIAFLNATVTDSPDSDTRVIQAKITNVPRTLGPAMRKLISILSPVYWTTAKEIGEAMNGFTLTDAVFKRETQVEFATGEILRMTHVARGLDADGALLLDVVVSGHVLQLQSVADVSVKDYTEDYIQTGPGQLHAHSTRLFTADGVSVPYTWNHTITYASTKGRMPFLVQTLRAASITTEYNPLQEAVAFQIQASIAKGIVLGLPRNRTMGNLLFLQFLESPVLVLLSTDIDECESRDTCQHECRNSMGSFQCVCPAGYRL
;
A
#
# COMPACT_ATOMS: atom_id res chain seq x y z
N GLU A 1 -1.51 55.33 -6.10
CA GLU A 1 -0.80 56.57 -6.49
C GLU A 1 -0.38 57.40 -5.28
N ASP A 2 -1.03 57.23 -4.12
CA ASP A 2 -0.71 57.97 -2.89
C ASP A 2 0.37 57.33 -1.99
N ALA A 3 1.02 56.24 -2.41
CA ALA A 3 2.10 55.65 -1.64
C ALA A 3 3.41 56.42 -1.88
N GLY A 4 4.15 56.74 -0.81
CA GLY A 4 5.41 57.49 -0.93
C GLY A 4 5.85 58.17 0.37
N ASP A 5 6.96 58.90 0.31
CA ASP A 5 7.48 59.67 1.43
C ASP A 5 6.86 61.07 1.47
N TYR A 6 6.17 61.37 2.57
CA TYR A 6 5.55 62.66 2.83
C TYR A 6 6.38 63.42 3.85
N LYS A 7 6.53 64.73 3.64
CA LYS A 7 7.30 65.61 4.51
C LYS A 7 6.44 66.78 4.94
N CYS A 8 6.22 66.92 6.24
CA CYS A 8 5.62 68.10 6.82
C CYS A 8 6.71 69.13 7.11
N VAL A 9 6.54 70.35 6.63
CA VAL A 9 7.46 71.47 6.84
C VAL A 9 6.70 72.61 7.51
N ALA A 10 7.13 73.00 8.70
CA ALA A 10 6.60 74.15 9.44
C ALA A 10 7.65 75.25 9.50
N SER A 11 7.27 76.48 9.18
CA SER A 11 8.18 77.63 9.10
C SER A 11 7.60 78.85 9.77
N ASN A 12 8.44 79.61 10.48
CA ASN A 12 8.17 80.95 10.99
C ASN A 12 9.42 81.83 10.89
N ASP A 13 9.34 83.09 11.32
CA ASP A 13 10.46 84.05 11.26
C ASP A 13 11.71 83.61 12.04
N ALA A 14 11.58 82.62 12.94
CA ALA A 14 12.67 82.10 13.74
C ALA A 14 13.31 80.81 13.16
N GLY A 15 12.69 80.14 12.18
CA GLY A 15 13.27 78.97 11.52
C GLY A 15 12.26 77.99 10.92
N VAL A 16 12.79 76.84 10.47
CA VAL A 16 12.05 75.75 9.81
C VAL A 16 12.24 74.45 10.57
N VAL A 17 11.15 73.70 10.79
CA VAL A 17 11.15 72.35 11.35
C VAL A 17 10.49 71.41 10.35
N GLU A 18 11.03 70.21 10.21
CA GLU A 18 10.56 69.23 9.25
C GLU A 18 10.37 67.86 9.89
N ARG A 19 9.38 67.11 9.40
CA ARG A 19 9.15 65.70 9.79
C ARG A 19 8.73 64.88 8.59
N SER A 20 9.42 63.76 8.36
CA SER A 20 9.09 62.83 7.27
C SER A 20 8.31 61.63 7.79
N LEU A 21 7.45 61.07 6.93
CA LEU A 21 6.68 59.85 7.15
C LEU A 21 6.53 59.10 5.81
N THR A 22 6.63 57.78 5.83
CA THR A 22 6.41 56.94 4.65
C THR A 22 4.98 56.39 4.70
N LEU A 23 4.18 56.65 3.66
CA LEU A 23 2.86 56.09 3.49
C LEU A 23 2.94 54.83 2.61
N THR A 24 2.71 53.67 3.21
CA THR A 24 2.59 52.38 2.52
C THR A 24 1.12 52.05 2.27
N LEU A 25 0.77 51.70 1.03
CA LEU A 25 -0.57 51.23 0.72
C LEU A 25 -0.70 49.75 1.09
N GLN A 26 -1.51 49.49 2.11
CA GLN A 26 -1.78 48.14 2.57
C GLN A 26 -2.74 47.41 1.63
N SER A 27 -2.57 46.10 1.51
CA SER A 27 -3.40 45.24 0.66
C SER A 27 -3.69 43.90 1.31
N PRO A 28 -4.89 43.33 1.12
CA PRO A 28 -5.22 41.99 1.60
C PRO A 28 -4.35 40.92 0.91
N PRO A 29 -4.21 39.74 1.53
CA PRO A 29 -3.41 38.67 0.96
C PRO A 29 -4.08 38.13 -0.31
N VAL A 30 -3.27 37.84 -1.33
CA VAL A 30 -3.68 37.21 -2.58
C VAL A 30 -2.73 36.06 -2.86
N ILE A 31 -3.29 34.86 -3.08
CA ILE A 31 -2.51 33.69 -3.45
C ILE A 31 -2.09 33.85 -4.92
N THR A 32 -0.79 33.83 -5.17
CA THR A 32 -0.18 33.98 -6.50
C THR A 32 0.28 32.66 -7.09
N VAL A 33 0.56 31.67 -6.23
CA VAL A 33 0.84 30.29 -6.63
C VAL A 33 -0.13 29.41 -5.86
N GLU A 34 -1.07 28.80 -6.59
CA GLU A 34 -2.02 27.85 -6.04
C GLU A 34 -1.43 26.43 -6.04
N PRO A 35 -1.63 25.65 -4.97
CA PRO A 35 -1.20 24.26 -4.94
C PRO A 35 -2.01 23.40 -5.91
N VAL A 36 -1.33 22.45 -6.56
CA VAL A 36 -1.95 21.53 -7.51
C VAL A 36 -2.21 20.19 -6.84
N GLY A 37 -3.39 19.61 -7.10
CA GLY A 37 -3.76 18.30 -6.57
C GLY A 37 -2.80 17.21 -7.03
N MET A 38 -2.38 16.34 -6.11
CA MET A 38 -1.39 15.30 -6.40
C MET A 38 -1.93 13.92 -6.04
N VAL A 39 -1.62 12.95 -6.89
CA VAL A 39 -1.81 11.53 -6.61
C VAL A 39 -0.44 10.87 -6.63
N LEU A 40 0.04 10.48 -5.45
CA LEU A 40 1.41 10.00 -5.27
C LEU A 40 1.42 8.64 -4.58
N GLU A 41 2.52 7.93 -4.76
CA GLU A 41 2.73 6.62 -4.14
C GLU A 41 3.13 6.77 -2.67
N ALA A 42 2.72 5.80 -1.85
CA ALA A 42 3.23 5.70 -0.49
C ALA A 42 4.76 5.63 -0.46
N GLY A 43 5.37 6.31 0.52
CA GLY A 43 6.82 6.46 0.61
C GLY A 43 7.41 7.58 -0.25
N ALA A 44 6.65 8.17 -1.19
CA ALA A 44 7.11 9.32 -1.96
C ALA A 44 7.16 10.60 -1.09
N THR A 45 7.64 11.69 -1.69
CA THR A 45 7.63 13.03 -1.09
C THR A 45 6.60 13.90 -1.80
N ALA A 46 5.64 14.45 -1.06
CA ALA A 46 4.75 15.51 -1.56
C ALA A 46 5.35 16.89 -1.23
N VAL A 47 5.22 17.83 -2.18
CA VAL A 47 5.48 19.25 -1.94
C VAL A 47 4.31 20.04 -2.50
N LEU A 48 3.41 20.49 -1.63
CA LEU A 48 2.28 21.34 -2.01
C LEU A 48 2.75 22.80 -1.99
N ASP A 49 2.95 23.38 -3.17
CA ASP A 49 3.46 24.75 -3.29
C ASP A 49 2.33 25.78 -3.11
N CYS A 50 2.57 26.78 -2.27
CA CYS A 50 1.63 27.88 -2.08
C CYS A 50 2.42 29.15 -1.79
N GLN A 51 2.11 30.22 -2.52
CA GLN A 51 2.73 31.53 -2.34
C GLN A 51 1.67 32.62 -2.39
N ALA A 52 1.85 33.66 -1.58
CA ALA A 52 0.93 34.77 -1.49
C ALA A 52 1.67 36.11 -1.43
N MET A 53 1.02 37.13 -1.98
CA MET A 53 1.47 38.53 -1.92
C MET A 53 0.45 39.38 -1.16
N GLY A 54 0.89 40.50 -0.63
CA GLY A 54 0.08 41.44 0.16
C GLY A 54 0.99 42.40 0.91
N GLU A 55 0.43 43.50 1.41
CA GLU A 55 1.16 44.49 2.19
C GLU A 55 0.43 44.74 3.52
N PRO A 56 0.98 44.32 4.66
CA PRO A 56 2.27 43.61 4.84
C PRO A 56 2.28 42.19 4.25
N LEU A 57 3.49 41.67 4.01
CA LEU A 57 3.72 40.34 3.43
C LEU A 57 2.94 39.25 4.22
N PRO A 58 2.11 38.44 3.55
CA PRO A 58 1.31 37.43 4.22
C PRO A 58 2.16 36.28 4.79
N THR A 59 1.78 35.79 5.96
CA THR A 59 2.25 34.52 6.50
C THR A 59 1.43 33.37 5.93
N ILE A 60 2.09 32.31 5.49
CA ILE A 60 1.45 31.11 4.96
C ILE A 60 1.41 30.03 6.04
N GLY A 61 0.26 29.40 6.21
CA GLY A 61 0.08 28.22 7.04
C GLY A 61 -0.82 27.21 6.36
N TRP A 62 -0.73 25.95 6.81
CA TRP A 62 -1.53 24.86 6.26
C TRP A 62 -2.51 24.33 7.29
N SER A 63 -3.70 23.97 6.84
CA SER A 63 -4.68 23.24 7.65
C SER A 63 -5.14 21.96 6.94
N ARG A 64 -5.54 21.00 7.77
CA ARG A 64 -6.11 19.72 7.36
C ARG A 64 -7.35 19.48 8.21
N GLN A 65 -8.51 19.32 7.56
CA GLN A 65 -9.80 19.12 8.25
C GLN A 65 -10.07 20.22 9.31
N GLY A 66 -9.71 21.47 9.01
CA GLY A 66 -9.86 22.62 9.91
C GLY A 66 -8.85 22.70 11.06
N GLN A 67 -7.91 21.76 11.18
CA GLN A 67 -6.83 21.82 12.17
C GLN A 67 -5.51 22.27 11.53
N PRO A 68 -4.69 23.10 12.21
CA PRO A 68 -3.39 23.50 11.69
C PRO A 68 -2.47 22.28 11.57
N VAL A 69 -1.79 22.17 10.43
CA VAL A 69 -0.73 21.18 10.21
C VAL A 69 0.52 21.68 10.93
N LEU A 70 1.06 20.88 11.84
CA LEU A 70 2.25 21.19 12.61
C LEU A 70 3.46 20.45 12.04
N ASP A 71 4.63 21.07 12.17
CA ASP A 71 5.89 20.42 11.79
C ASP A 71 6.16 19.21 12.69
N ASP A 72 6.58 18.11 12.08
CA ASP A 72 7.04 16.88 12.74
C ASP A 72 8.19 16.23 11.94
N ASP A 73 8.55 14.98 12.28
CA ASP A 73 9.65 14.28 11.60
C ASP A 73 9.38 14.04 10.08
N ARG A 74 8.13 14.05 9.64
CA ARG A 74 7.71 13.82 8.24
C ARG A 74 7.19 15.08 7.56
N VAL A 75 6.56 15.97 8.31
CA VAL A 75 5.87 17.16 7.82
C VAL A 75 6.72 18.39 8.10
N THR A 76 7.01 19.18 7.07
CA THR A 76 7.85 20.37 7.20
C THR A 76 7.29 21.52 6.37
N LEU A 77 7.09 22.67 6.99
CA LEU A 77 6.82 23.91 6.31
C LEU A 77 8.12 24.51 5.74
N LEU A 78 8.21 24.63 4.42
CA LEU A 78 9.38 25.18 3.75
C LEU A 78 9.43 26.72 3.88
N PRO A 79 10.61 27.37 3.75
CA PRO A 79 10.75 28.82 3.91
C PRO A 79 9.89 29.67 2.95
N ASN A 80 9.50 29.11 1.80
CA ASN A 80 8.63 29.75 0.82
C ASN A 80 7.12 29.54 1.13
N GLY A 81 6.77 28.86 2.22
CA GLY A 81 5.40 28.55 2.62
C GLY A 81 4.83 27.26 2.07
N SER A 82 5.55 26.52 1.22
CA SER A 82 5.10 25.22 0.72
C SER A 82 5.10 24.16 1.83
N LEU A 83 4.14 23.22 1.78
CA LEU A 83 4.08 22.08 2.69
C LEU A 83 4.81 20.89 2.08
N ARG A 84 5.83 20.37 2.77
CA ARG A 84 6.51 19.13 2.42
C ARG A 84 6.08 18.01 3.35
N ILE A 85 5.70 16.86 2.79
CA ILE A 85 5.39 15.63 3.55
C ILE A 85 6.22 14.48 3.00
N ALA A 86 7.08 13.89 3.82
CA ALA A 86 7.95 12.77 3.44
C ALA A 86 8.39 11.93 4.65
N PRO A 87 8.28 10.58 4.60
CA PRO A 87 7.62 9.80 3.56
C PRO A 87 6.08 9.90 3.67
N LEU A 88 5.40 9.86 2.52
CA LEU A 88 3.94 9.79 2.46
C LEU A 88 3.40 8.49 3.04
N GLN A 89 2.39 8.62 3.88
CA GLN A 89 1.60 7.54 4.46
C GLN A 89 0.17 7.60 3.94
N ARG A 90 -0.57 6.48 4.00
CA ARG A 90 -1.94 6.44 3.47
C ARG A 90 -2.84 7.43 4.21
N GLU A 91 -2.63 7.56 5.51
CA GLU A 91 -3.30 8.51 6.38
C GLU A 91 -3.04 9.96 6.00
N ASP A 92 -2.07 10.29 5.14
CA ASP A 92 -1.86 11.65 4.66
C ASP A 92 -2.87 12.04 3.56
N THR A 93 -3.65 11.08 3.04
CA THR A 93 -4.73 11.35 2.07
C THR A 93 -5.77 12.27 2.69
N SER A 94 -5.92 13.47 2.14
CA SER A 94 -6.84 14.49 2.64
C SER A 94 -6.98 15.65 1.66
N GLU A 95 -8.01 16.47 1.87
CA GLU A 95 -7.99 17.85 1.41
C GLU A 95 -7.16 18.70 2.39
N TYR A 96 -6.14 19.37 1.85
CA TYR A 96 -5.29 20.32 2.54
C TYR A 96 -5.69 21.73 2.14
N GLU A 97 -5.52 22.67 3.06
CA GLU A 97 -5.87 24.07 2.86
C GLU A 97 -4.61 24.92 3.05
N CYS A 98 -4.20 25.65 2.02
CA CYS A 98 -3.23 26.71 2.20
C CYS A 98 -3.95 27.98 2.64
N VAL A 99 -3.49 28.59 3.73
CA VAL A 99 -4.07 29.82 4.28
C VAL A 99 -3.01 30.91 4.37
N ALA A 100 -3.21 31.98 3.60
CA ALA A 100 -2.38 33.17 3.65
C ALA A 100 -3.07 34.26 4.49
N ARG A 101 -2.33 34.85 5.44
CA ARG A 101 -2.87 35.83 6.39
C ARG A 101 -1.96 37.05 6.53
N ASN A 102 -2.54 38.24 6.58
CA ASN A 102 -1.89 39.46 7.06
C ASN A 102 -2.88 40.30 7.90
N LEU A 103 -2.50 41.53 8.27
CA LEU A 103 -3.36 42.38 9.12
C LEU A 103 -4.65 42.88 8.43
N LEU A 104 -4.79 42.68 7.12
CA LEU A 104 -5.92 43.14 6.31
C LEU A 104 -6.92 42.01 6.05
N GLY A 105 -6.54 40.76 6.33
CA GLY A 105 -7.44 39.61 6.21
C GLY A 105 -6.73 38.29 5.96
N SER A 106 -7.51 37.32 5.49
CA SER A 106 -7.04 35.98 5.15
C SER A 106 -7.70 35.47 3.88
N VAL A 107 -6.95 34.72 3.08
CA VAL A 107 -7.45 33.98 1.92
C VAL A 107 -7.01 32.52 2.05
N LEU A 108 -7.83 31.60 1.55
CA LEU A 108 -7.53 30.17 1.56
C LEU A 108 -7.82 29.52 0.21
N VAL A 109 -7.09 28.46 -0.09
CA VAL A 109 -7.33 27.57 -1.24
C VAL A 109 -7.17 26.12 -0.79
N THR A 110 -8.03 25.25 -1.30
CA THR A 110 -8.06 23.82 -0.96
C THR A 110 -7.44 22.99 -2.08
N VAL A 111 -6.68 21.96 -1.72
CA VAL A 111 -6.03 21.05 -2.66
C VAL A 111 -6.12 19.60 -2.17
N PRO A 112 -6.49 18.64 -3.04
CA PRO A 112 -6.48 17.23 -2.67
C PRO A 112 -5.07 16.63 -2.78
N LEU A 113 -4.67 15.89 -1.75
CA LEU A 113 -3.54 14.97 -1.80
C LEU A 113 -4.06 13.55 -1.64
N THR A 114 -3.81 12.70 -2.63
CA THR A 114 -4.17 11.29 -2.60
C THR A 114 -2.91 10.44 -2.55
N VAL A 115 -2.78 9.63 -1.50
CA VAL A 115 -1.72 8.63 -1.39
C VAL A 115 -2.29 7.28 -1.82
N GLN A 116 -1.79 6.74 -2.92
CA GLN A 116 -2.25 5.48 -3.50
C GLN A 116 -1.12 4.46 -3.60
N GLY A 117 -1.49 3.21 -3.87
CA GLY A 117 -0.56 2.12 -4.09
C GLY A 117 0.25 1.74 -2.86
N GLY A 118 1.22 0.85 -3.07
CA GLY A 118 2.16 0.38 -2.04
C GLY A 118 3.57 0.95 -2.26
N PRO A 119 4.50 0.66 -1.33
CA PRO A 119 5.87 1.16 -1.40
C PRO A 119 6.57 0.74 -2.69
N ALA A 120 7.33 1.68 -3.28
CA ALA A 120 8.08 1.45 -4.52
C ALA A 120 9.32 0.54 -4.34
N ARG A 121 9.71 0.28 -3.09
CA ARG A 121 10.87 -0.54 -2.74
C ARG A 121 10.56 -1.45 -1.56
N ALA A 122 11.23 -2.59 -1.51
CA ALA A 122 11.26 -3.44 -0.32
C ALA A 122 12.68 -3.90 -0.04
N LYS A 123 13.03 -4.00 1.23
CA LYS A 123 14.30 -4.55 1.69
C LYS A 123 14.09 -5.44 2.90
N GLY A 124 14.94 -6.45 3.03
CA GLY A 124 14.72 -7.44 4.06
C GLY A 124 15.86 -8.39 4.31
N SER A 125 15.71 -9.17 5.38
CA SER A 125 16.63 -10.23 5.77
C SER A 125 15.92 -11.57 5.72
N ILE A 126 16.61 -12.59 5.24
CA ILE A 126 16.13 -13.97 5.23
C ILE A 126 17.16 -14.81 5.99
N ILE A 127 16.71 -15.53 7.00
CA ILE A 127 17.55 -16.41 7.83
C ILE A 127 16.89 -17.77 8.01
N GLY A 128 17.72 -18.78 8.25
CA GLY A 128 17.27 -20.07 8.75
C GLY A 128 17.92 -21.26 8.06
N ASN A 129 17.17 -22.34 7.91
CA ASN A 129 17.68 -23.65 7.52
C ASN A 129 16.79 -24.29 6.45
N ILE A 130 17.38 -24.70 5.32
CA ILE A 130 16.69 -25.44 4.27
C ILE A 130 17.51 -26.68 3.94
N ASN A 131 16.88 -27.87 3.97
CA ASN A 131 17.54 -29.14 3.69
C ASN A 131 18.80 -29.36 4.55
N ASP A 132 18.70 -29.08 5.84
CA ASP A 132 19.79 -29.16 6.83
C ASP A 132 21.01 -28.26 6.52
N VAL A 133 20.87 -27.31 5.60
CA VAL A 133 21.84 -26.25 5.35
C VAL A 133 21.37 -24.97 6.04
N GLU A 134 21.98 -24.69 7.19
CA GLU A 134 21.88 -23.38 7.84
C GLU A 134 22.68 -22.36 7.04
N PHE A 135 22.06 -21.24 6.71
CA PHE A 135 22.71 -20.15 6.00
C PHE A 135 22.65 -18.87 6.83
N GLY A 136 23.65 -18.00 6.63
CA GLY A 136 23.69 -16.69 7.27
C GLY A 136 22.58 -15.77 6.77
N ILE A 137 22.78 -14.46 6.90
CA ILE A 137 21.79 -13.50 6.41
C ILE A 137 21.85 -13.44 4.88
N ALA A 138 20.76 -13.87 4.25
CA ALA A 138 20.46 -13.56 2.86
C ALA A 138 19.69 -12.24 2.77
N PHE A 139 20.02 -11.40 1.79
CA PHE A 139 19.44 -10.05 1.68
C PHE A 139 18.42 -10.01 0.56
N LEU A 140 17.22 -9.55 0.90
CA LEU A 140 16.16 -9.26 -0.05
C LEU A 140 16.21 -7.79 -0.43
N ASN A 141 16.21 -7.50 -1.74
CA ASN A 141 15.91 -6.19 -2.29
C ASN A 141 14.88 -6.32 -3.40
N ALA A 142 13.88 -5.45 -3.43
CA ALA A 142 12.90 -5.41 -4.49
C ALA A 142 12.55 -3.98 -4.90
N THR A 143 12.25 -3.82 -6.18
CA THR A 143 11.73 -2.59 -6.78
C THR A 143 10.36 -2.87 -7.39
N VAL A 144 9.44 -1.94 -7.20
CA VAL A 144 8.08 -2.03 -7.69
C VAL A 144 7.82 -0.86 -8.63
N THR A 145 7.33 -1.18 -9.82
CA THR A 145 7.00 -0.20 -10.85
C THR A 145 5.61 -0.50 -11.41
N ASP A 146 4.84 0.54 -11.73
CA ASP A 146 3.60 0.35 -12.49
C ASP A 146 3.91 -0.19 -13.89
N SER A 147 3.06 -1.09 -14.38
CA SER A 147 3.11 -1.53 -15.77
C SER A 147 2.41 -0.49 -16.65
N PRO A 148 3.07 0.07 -17.69
CA PRO A 148 2.44 1.06 -18.56
C PRO A 148 1.22 0.53 -19.33
N ASP A 149 1.20 -0.78 -19.58
CA ASP A 149 0.27 -1.43 -20.52
C ASP A 149 -0.67 -2.45 -19.84
N SER A 150 -0.66 -2.54 -18.50
CA SER A 150 -1.50 -3.52 -17.79
C SER A 150 -1.98 -3.05 -16.43
N ASP A 151 -3.11 -3.61 -16.00
CA ASP A 151 -3.70 -3.49 -14.66
C ASP A 151 -2.88 -4.25 -13.60
N THR A 152 -1.55 -4.19 -13.68
CA THR A 152 -0.63 -4.90 -12.78
C THR A 152 0.57 -4.04 -12.39
N ARG A 153 1.18 -4.36 -11.26
CA ARG A 153 2.50 -3.86 -10.87
C ARG A 153 3.56 -4.90 -11.16
N VAL A 154 4.71 -4.43 -11.63
CA VAL A 154 5.89 -5.27 -11.86
C VAL A 154 6.77 -5.20 -10.61
N ILE A 155 7.05 -6.36 -10.02
CA ILE A 155 7.94 -6.53 -8.88
C ILE A 155 9.19 -7.24 -9.39
N GLN A 156 10.33 -6.57 -9.28
CA GLN A 156 11.65 -7.15 -9.53
C GLN A 156 12.36 -7.30 -8.20
N ALA A 157 12.72 -8.53 -7.83
CA ALA A 157 13.34 -8.83 -6.55
C ALA A 157 14.63 -9.63 -6.73
N LYS A 158 15.60 -9.40 -5.85
CA LYS A 158 16.86 -10.12 -5.79
C LYS A 158 17.13 -10.55 -4.37
N ILE A 159 17.41 -11.84 -4.18
CA ILE A 159 17.89 -12.42 -2.94
C ILE A 159 19.38 -12.72 -3.14
N THR A 160 20.25 -12.08 -2.37
CA THR A 160 21.72 -12.30 -2.42
C THR A 160 22.19 -13.08 -1.19
N ASN A 161 23.45 -13.54 -1.21
CA ASN A 161 24.03 -14.45 -0.21
C ASN A 161 23.29 -15.80 -0.13
N VAL A 162 22.84 -16.32 -1.27
CA VAL A 162 22.19 -17.63 -1.33
C VAL A 162 23.24 -18.73 -1.52
N PRO A 163 23.33 -19.72 -0.61
CA PRO A 163 24.27 -20.83 -0.77
C PRO A 163 24.09 -21.55 -2.10
N ARG A 164 25.20 -21.95 -2.73
CA ARG A 164 25.19 -22.60 -4.06
C ARG A 164 24.40 -23.90 -4.11
N THR A 165 24.36 -24.63 -2.99
CA THR A 165 23.58 -25.86 -2.82
C THR A 165 22.07 -25.59 -2.78
N LEU A 166 21.65 -24.38 -2.40
CA LEU A 166 20.24 -24.00 -2.26
C LEU A 166 19.72 -23.18 -3.44
N GLY A 167 20.58 -22.53 -4.22
CA GLY A 167 20.20 -21.67 -5.34
C GLY A 167 19.11 -22.24 -6.27
N PRO A 168 19.28 -23.45 -6.84
CA PRO A 168 18.26 -24.09 -7.68
C PRO A 168 16.92 -24.30 -6.96
N ALA A 169 16.95 -24.69 -5.68
CA ALA A 169 15.74 -24.92 -4.89
C ALA A 169 15.05 -23.61 -4.51
N MET A 170 15.81 -22.53 -4.28
CA MET A 170 15.27 -21.20 -3.97
C MET A 170 14.48 -20.59 -5.14
N ARG A 171 14.80 -20.94 -6.40
CA ARG A 171 14.06 -20.48 -7.59
C ARG A 171 12.57 -20.80 -7.55
N LYS A 172 12.17 -21.95 -7.01
CA LYS A 172 10.75 -22.34 -6.88
C LYS A 172 10.07 -21.78 -5.62
N LEU A 173 10.82 -21.18 -4.69
CA LEU A 173 10.29 -20.63 -3.45
C LEU A 173 9.82 -19.18 -3.62
N ILE A 174 9.01 -18.94 -4.65
CA ILE A 174 8.44 -17.62 -4.97
C ILE A 174 7.73 -16.98 -3.77
N SER A 175 7.22 -17.80 -2.86
CA SER A 175 6.46 -17.32 -1.70
C SER A 175 7.28 -16.64 -0.62
N ILE A 176 8.61 -16.73 -0.65
CA ILE A 176 9.47 -15.85 0.15
C ILE A 176 9.14 -14.38 -0.17
N LEU A 177 8.74 -14.10 -1.42
CA LEU A 177 8.35 -12.78 -1.89
C LEU A 177 6.84 -12.50 -1.76
N SER A 178 6.06 -13.43 -1.21
CA SER A 178 4.60 -13.28 -1.14
C SER A 178 4.13 -12.06 -0.37
N PRO A 179 4.72 -11.73 0.80
CA PRO A 179 4.44 -10.47 1.44
C PRO A 179 4.68 -9.26 0.55
N VAL A 180 5.75 -9.25 -0.26
CA VAL A 180 6.11 -8.11 -1.11
C VAL A 180 5.06 -7.91 -2.19
N TYR A 181 4.84 -8.91 -3.06
CA TYR A 181 3.93 -8.73 -4.18
C TYR A 181 2.46 -8.62 -3.76
N TRP A 182 2.05 -9.15 -2.60
CA TRP A 182 0.72 -8.92 -2.04
C TRP A 182 0.58 -7.49 -1.47
N THR A 183 1.61 -6.99 -0.79
CA THR A 183 1.63 -5.62 -0.22
C THR A 183 1.61 -4.57 -1.31
N THR A 184 2.22 -4.85 -2.45
CA THR A 184 2.41 -3.87 -3.53
C THR A 184 1.61 -4.22 -4.79
N ALA A 185 0.64 -5.13 -4.71
CA ALA A 185 -0.20 -5.48 -5.83
C ALA A 185 -0.97 -4.25 -6.34
N LYS A 186 -1.20 -4.19 -7.66
CA LYS A 186 -2.11 -3.19 -8.24
C LYS A 186 -3.53 -3.45 -7.73
N GLU A 187 -4.13 -2.44 -7.12
CA GLU A 187 -5.52 -2.50 -6.65
C GLU A 187 -6.49 -2.27 -7.81
N ILE A 188 -7.45 -3.17 -7.96
CA ILE A 188 -8.47 -3.12 -9.01
C ILE A 188 -9.86 -2.95 -8.38
N GLY A 189 -10.56 -1.89 -8.78
CA GLY A 189 -11.81 -1.49 -8.14
C GLY A 189 -11.55 -1.02 -6.72
N GLU A 190 -12.37 -1.50 -5.77
CA GLU A 190 -12.22 -1.15 -4.36
C GLU A 190 -11.32 -2.13 -3.60
N ALA A 191 -10.71 -3.12 -4.26
CA ALA A 191 -9.91 -4.12 -3.58
C ALA A 191 -8.66 -3.50 -2.92
N MET A 192 -8.31 -3.97 -1.73
CA MET A 192 -7.17 -3.46 -0.96
C MET A 192 -5.99 -4.43 -0.99
N ASN A 193 -4.81 -3.97 -1.38
CA ASN A 193 -3.57 -4.72 -1.24
C ASN A 193 -3.09 -4.75 0.22
N GLY A 194 -1.98 -5.46 0.47
CA GLY A 194 -1.47 -5.59 1.83
C GLY A 194 -0.99 -4.29 2.47
N PHE A 195 -0.49 -3.33 1.68
CA PHE A 195 -0.10 -2.02 2.21
C PHE A 195 -1.33 -1.27 2.69
N THR A 196 -2.28 -1.09 1.79
CA THR A 196 -3.56 -0.40 2.01
C THR A 196 -4.33 -0.98 3.20
N LEU A 197 -4.28 -2.29 3.42
CA LEU A 197 -4.97 -2.97 4.53
C LEU A 197 -4.24 -2.86 5.87
N THR A 198 -2.92 -2.80 5.88
CA THR A 198 -2.12 -3.05 7.10
C THR A 198 -1.07 -1.98 7.41
N ASP A 199 -0.93 -0.99 6.54
CA ASP A 199 0.17 -0.01 6.49
C ASP A 199 1.54 -0.68 6.54
N ALA A 200 1.66 -1.80 5.83
CA ALA A 200 2.84 -2.65 5.79
C ALA A 200 3.28 -3.22 7.16
N VAL A 201 2.38 -3.26 8.16
CA VAL A 201 2.63 -3.86 9.47
C VAL A 201 1.78 -5.11 9.64
N PHE A 202 2.39 -6.27 9.41
CA PHE A 202 1.72 -7.55 9.53
C PHE A 202 2.71 -8.70 9.80
N LYS A 203 2.20 -9.80 10.35
CA LYS A 203 2.91 -11.07 10.45
C LYS A 203 2.20 -12.11 9.60
N ARG A 204 2.96 -12.89 8.84
CA ARG A 204 2.46 -13.98 8.01
C ARG A 204 3.18 -15.29 8.31
N GLU A 205 2.41 -16.32 8.61
CA GLU A 205 2.90 -17.67 8.88
C GLU A 205 2.47 -18.57 7.73
N THR A 206 3.44 -19.18 7.05
CA THR A 206 3.23 -19.98 5.85
C THR A 206 3.79 -21.37 6.04
N GLN A 207 3.00 -22.39 5.71
CA GLN A 207 3.42 -23.77 5.55
C GLN A 207 3.30 -24.16 4.07
N VAL A 208 4.35 -24.78 3.56
CA VAL A 208 4.43 -25.36 2.21
C VAL A 208 4.55 -26.84 2.35
N GLU A 209 3.76 -27.58 1.59
CA GLU A 209 3.85 -29.02 1.53
C GLU A 209 4.01 -29.44 0.07
N PHE A 210 5.09 -30.15 -0.20
CA PHE A 210 5.39 -30.68 -1.53
C PHE A 210 4.67 -32.02 -1.69
N ALA A 211 4.24 -32.36 -2.91
CA ALA A 211 3.63 -33.66 -3.19
C ALA A 211 4.55 -34.86 -2.87
N THR A 212 5.85 -34.61 -2.73
CA THR A 212 6.89 -35.56 -2.32
C THR A 212 7.02 -35.73 -0.79
N GLY A 213 6.27 -34.95 0.00
CA GLY A 213 6.17 -35.09 1.46
C GLY A 213 7.04 -34.12 2.28
N GLU A 214 7.93 -33.36 1.65
CA GLU A 214 8.72 -32.34 2.34
C GLU A 214 7.84 -31.17 2.78
N ILE A 215 8.18 -30.60 3.93
CA ILE A 215 7.47 -29.47 4.52
C ILE A 215 8.45 -28.32 4.77
N LEU A 216 8.08 -27.13 4.30
CA LEU A 216 8.80 -25.88 4.54
C LEU A 216 7.90 -24.92 5.32
N ARG A 217 8.44 -24.33 6.39
CA ARG A 217 7.75 -23.29 7.17
C ARG A 217 8.46 -21.96 6.99
N MET A 218 7.67 -20.89 6.84
CA MET A 218 8.16 -19.53 6.72
C MET A 218 7.36 -18.60 7.62
N THR A 219 8.05 -17.77 8.39
CA THR A 219 7.47 -16.64 9.12
C THR A 219 7.97 -15.36 8.51
N HIS A 220 7.06 -14.50 8.09
CA HIS A 220 7.35 -13.18 7.56
C HIS A 220 6.86 -12.13 8.55
N VAL A 221 7.68 -11.12 8.82
CA VAL A 221 7.34 -9.99 9.68
C VAL A 221 7.60 -8.71 8.91
N ALA A 222 6.53 -8.02 8.54
CA ALA A 222 6.60 -6.69 7.93
C ALA A 222 6.50 -5.62 9.04
N ARG A 223 7.46 -4.68 9.05
CA ARG A 223 7.62 -3.68 10.13
C ARG A 223 7.22 -2.27 9.71
N GLY A 224 6.47 -2.13 8.62
CA GLY A 224 6.14 -0.85 8.01
C GLY A 224 7.23 -0.40 7.03
N LEU A 225 7.33 0.92 6.84
CA LEU A 225 8.27 1.55 5.94
C LEU A 225 9.46 2.15 6.70
N ASP A 226 10.64 2.17 6.07
CA ASP A 226 11.77 2.93 6.57
C ASP A 226 11.68 4.44 6.22
N ALA A 227 12.69 5.21 6.62
CA ALA A 227 12.78 6.64 6.32
C ALA A 227 12.82 6.97 4.81
N ASP A 228 13.24 6.02 3.98
CA ASP A 228 13.31 6.15 2.52
C ASP A 228 12.03 5.61 1.83
N GLY A 229 11.00 5.24 2.62
CA GLY A 229 9.74 4.70 2.12
C GLY A 229 9.80 3.24 1.63
N ALA A 230 10.86 2.49 1.95
CA ALA A 230 10.99 1.09 1.58
C ALA A 230 10.33 0.17 2.62
N LEU A 231 9.58 -0.83 2.15
CA LEU A 231 9.01 -1.90 2.97
C LEU A 231 10.12 -2.67 3.69
N LEU A 232 10.00 -2.80 5.01
CA LEU A 232 10.90 -3.61 5.83
C LEU A 232 10.30 -5.00 6.06
N LEU A 233 10.99 -6.04 5.59
CA LEU A 233 10.53 -7.43 5.70
C LEU A 233 11.60 -8.35 6.28
N ASP A 234 11.29 -9.03 7.38
CA ASP A 234 12.14 -10.09 7.93
C ASP A 234 11.50 -11.46 7.70
N VAL A 235 12.31 -12.43 7.28
CA VAL A 235 11.86 -13.77 6.93
C VAL A 235 12.68 -14.81 7.67
N VAL A 236 11.99 -15.70 8.38
CA VAL A 236 12.58 -16.89 8.99
C VAL A 236 12.07 -18.11 8.24
N VAL A 237 12.97 -18.92 7.70
CA VAL A 237 12.63 -20.13 6.94
C VAL A 237 13.23 -21.38 7.59
N SER A 238 12.42 -22.43 7.69
CA SER A 238 12.86 -23.70 8.28
C SER A 238 12.16 -24.88 7.64
N GLY A 239 12.91 -25.87 7.18
CA GLY A 239 12.35 -27.16 6.75
C GLY A 239 13.05 -27.75 5.55
N HIS A 240 12.28 -28.53 4.80
CA HIS A 240 12.79 -29.32 3.68
C HIS A 240 12.06 -28.93 2.40
N VAL A 241 12.78 -28.99 1.29
CA VAL A 241 12.27 -28.78 -0.06
C VAL A 241 12.84 -29.84 -0.97
N LEU A 242 12.04 -30.27 -1.95
CA LEU A 242 12.49 -31.24 -2.95
C LEU A 242 13.84 -30.79 -3.54
N GLN A 243 14.88 -31.60 -3.39
CA GLN A 243 16.18 -31.28 -3.99
C GLN A 243 16.09 -31.43 -5.51
N LEU A 244 16.64 -30.45 -6.21
CA LEU A 244 16.71 -30.44 -7.67
C LEU A 244 18.17 -30.53 -8.10
N GLN A 245 18.40 -31.15 -9.25
CA GLN A 245 19.74 -31.12 -9.86
C GLN A 245 20.15 -29.67 -10.14
N SER A 246 21.44 -29.37 -10.03
CA SER A 246 21.94 -27.99 -10.13
C SER A 246 21.65 -27.29 -11.47
N VAL A 247 21.41 -28.06 -12.53
CA VAL A 247 21.15 -27.58 -13.90
C VAL A 247 19.66 -27.67 -14.26
N ALA A 248 18.79 -28.03 -13.30
CA ALA A 248 17.38 -28.24 -13.59
C ALA A 248 16.72 -26.97 -14.12
N ASP A 249 15.93 -27.10 -15.18
CA ASP A 249 15.11 -25.99 -15.67
C ASP A 249 13.87 -25.86 -14.78
N VAL A 250 13.86 -24.80 -13.97
CA VAL A 250 12.82 -24.53 -12.98
C VAL A 250 12.02 -23.31 -13.38
N SER A 251 10.73 -23.50 -13.58
CA SER A 251 9.77 -22.40 -13.80
C SER A 251 8.57 -22.52 -12.89
N VAL A 252 8.13 -21.41 -12.33
CA VAL A 252 6.89 -21.33 -11.56
C VAL A 252 5.79 -20.86 -12.51
N LYS A 253 4.66 -21.56 -12.55
CA LYS A 253 3.53 -21.14 -13.39
C LYS A 253 2.77 -20.00 -12.73
N ASP A 254 2.15 -19.15 -13.55
CA ASP A 254 1.20 -18.14 -13.11
C ASP A 254 0.09 -18.77 -12.26
N TYR A 255 -0.37 -18.05 -11.24
CA TYR A 255 -1.42 -18.53 -10.34
C TYR A 255 -2.27 -17.39 -9.79
N THR A 256 -3.42 -17.78 -9.25
CA THR A 256 -4.28 -16.94 -8.44
C THR A 256 -4.37 -17.49 -7.03
N GLU A 257 -4.60 -16.61 -6.07
CA GLU A 257 -4.72 -16.96 -4.66
C GLU A 257 -5.81 -16.13 -4.00
N ASP A 258 -6.75 -16.81 -3.35
CA ASP A 258 -7.86 -16.17 -2.67
C ASP A 258 -7.50 -15.93 -1.21
N TYR A 259 -7.51 -14.66 -0.82
CA TYR A 259 -7.35 -14.20 0.56
C TYR A 259 -8.74 -14.03 1.16
N ILE A 260 -8.99 -14.72 2.27
CA ILE A 260 -10.28 -14.76 2.96
C ILE A 260 -10.13 -14.07 4.32
N GLN A 261 -10.98 -13.08 4.62
CA GLN A 261 -11.05 -12.47 5.95
C GLN A 261 -11.69 -13.46 6.94
N THR A 262 -10.92 -13.97 7.90
CA THR A 262 -11.42 -14.96 8.88
C THR A 262 -11.80 -14.35 10.22
N GLY A 263 -11.39 -13.11 10.49
CA GLY A 263 -11.72 -12.37 11.70
C GLY A 263 -11.06 -10.99 11.72
N PRO A 264 -11.31 -10.16 12.74
CA PRO A 264 -10.66 -8.85 12.85
C PRO A 264 -9.13 -8.97 12.84
N GLY A 265 -8.46 -8.32 11.90
CA GLY A 265 -7.01 -8.39 11.78
C GLY A 265 -6.46 -9.74 11.31
N GLN A 266 -7.29 -10.65 10.76
CA GLN A 266 -6.87 -11.98 10.35
C GLN A 266 -7.33 -12.35 8.93
N LEU A 267 -6.38 -12.81 8.11
CA LEU A 267 -6.64 -13.40 6.79
C LEU A 267 -6.13 -14.83 6.73
N HIS A 268 -6.79 -15.65 5.93
CA HIS A 268 -6.36 -16.99 5.57
C HIS A 268 -6.33 -17.16 4.06
N ALA A 269 -5.35 -17.89 3.55
CA ALA A 269 -5.30 -18.28 2.15
C ALA A 269 -4.71 -19.68 2.00
N HIS A 270 -5.34 -20.44 1.12
CA HIS A 270 -4.93 -21.79 0.76
C HIS A 270 -4.85 -21.90 -0.77
N SER A 271 -3.71 -22.35 -1.30
CA SER A 271 -3.48 -22.41 -2.74
C SER A 271 -2.67 -23.65 -3.11
N THR A 272 -3.11 -24.38 -4.14
CA THR A 272 -2.31 -25.43 -4.77
C THR A 272 -1.67 -24.87 -6.03
N ARG A 273 -0.35 -24.87 -6.09
CA ARG A 273 0.43 -24.28 -7.19
C ARG A 273 1.21 -25.36 -7.93
N LEU A 274 1.70 -25.00 -9.12
CA LEU A 274 2.51 -25.87 -9.97
C LEU A 274 3.85 -25.20 -10.32
N PHE A 275 4.94 -25.91 -10.11
CA PHE A 275 6.24 -25.55 -10.69
C PHE A 275 6.65 -26.66 -11.66
N THR A 276 7.37 -26.29 -12.70
CA THR A 276 7.98 -27.23 -13.63
C THR A 276 9.43 -27.41 -13.24
N ALA A 277 9.90 -28.65 -13.15
CA ALA A 277 11.30 -29.01 -13.07
C ALA A 277 11.61 -30.01 -14.20
N ASP A 278 12.52 -29.64 -15.11
CA ASP A 278 12.93 -30.48 -16.25
C ASP A 278 11.73 -30.98 -17.09
N GLY A 279 10.75 -30.09 -17.31
CA GLY A 279 9.53 -30.40 -18.05
C GLY A 279 8.43 -31.11 -17.24
N VAL A 280 8.71 -31.55 -16.01
CA VAL A 280 7.75 -32.22 -15.12
C VAL A 280 7.05 -31.21 -14.22
N SER A 281 5.72 -31.14 -14.28
CA SER A 281 4.93 -30.29 -13.36
C SER A 281 4.74 -30.98 -12.01
N VAL A 282 5.20 -30.33 -10.94
CA VAL A 282 5.11 -30.82 -9.56
C VAL A 282 4.16 -29.92 -8.77
N PRO A 283 3.10 -30.48 -8.15
CA PRO A 283 2.22 -29.73 -7.28
C PRO A 283 2.79 -29.54 -5.87
N TYR A 284 2.43 -28.42 -5.27
CA TYR A 284 2.81 -28.03 -3.93
C TYR A 284 1.71 -27.14 -3.36
N THR A 285 1.34 -27.37 -2.10
CA THR A 285 0.26 -26.67 -1.41
C THR A 285 0.82 -25.62 -0.49
N TRP A 286 0.12 -24.50 -0.44
CA TRP A 286 0.41 -23.33 0.37
C TRP A 286 -0.73 -23.12 1.32
N ASN A 287 -0.43 -23.07 2.59
CA ASN A 287 -1.37 -22.73 3.64
C ASN A 287 -0.74 -21.61 4.46
N HIS A 288 -1.39 -20.44 4.51
CA HIS A 288 -0.88 -19.36 5.33
C HIS A 288 -1.95 -18.51 5.98
N THR A 289 -1.56 -17.95 7.12
CA THR A 289 -2.35 -17.02 7.92
C THR A 289 -1.62 -15.70 8.02
N ILE A 290 -2.35 -14.59 7.83
CA ILE A 290 -1.84 -13.23 7.98
C ILE A 290 -2.55 -12.59 9.17
N THR A 291 -1.77 -11.91 10.00
CA THR A 291 -2.26 -11.20 11.19
C THR A 291 -1.78 -9.75 11.14
N TYR A 292 -2.68 -8.81 11.42
CA TYR A 292 -2.44 -7.37 11.47
C TYR A 292 -3.29 -6.73 12.56
N ALA A 293 -3.06 -5.45 12.86
CA ALA A 293 -3.78 -4.74 13.90
C ALA A 293 -5.29 -4.71 13.62
N SER A 294 -6.10 -5.16 14.59
CA SER A 294 -7.56 -5.23 14.46
C SER A 294 -8.24 -3.85 14.27
N THR A 295 -7.52 -2.76 14.57
CA THR A 295 -7.97 -1.38 14.40
C THR A 295 -7.86 -0.87 12.96
N LYS A 296 -7.09 -1.53 12.08
CA LYS A 296 -6.87 -1.08 10.68
C LYS A 296 -8.04 -1.37 9.73
N GLY A 297 -9.12 -1.97 10.24
CA GLY A 297 -10.31 -2.30 9.46
C GLY A 297 -10.27 -3.72 8.91
N ARG A 298 -11.02 -3.95 7.82
CA ARG A 298 -11.15 -5.25 7.13
C ARG A 298 -10.98 -5.05 5.64
N MET A 299 -10.74 -6.14 4.92
CA MET A 299 -10.91 -6.11 3.47
C MET A 299 -12.34 -5.68 3.11
N PRO A 300 -12.52 -4.90 2.03
CA PRO A 300 -13.84 -4.45 1.57
C PRO A 300 -14.69 -5.60 1.01
N PHE A 301 -14.05 -6.73 0.70
CA PHE A 301 -14.70 -7.97 0.29
C PHE A 301 -14.21 -9.11 1.19
N LEU A 302 -15.09 -10.04 1.58
CA LEU A 302 -14.69 -11.25 2.32
C LEU A 302 -13.58 -12.03 1.61
N VAL A 303 -13.63 -12.06 0.28
CA VAL A 303 -12.64 -12.71 -0.57
C VAL A 303 -12.06 -11.70 -1.54
N GLN A 304 -10.72 -11.62 -1.57
CA GLN A 304 -9.99 -10.91 -2.61
C GLN A 304 -9.01 -11.86 -3.29
N THR A 305 -9.00 -11.84 -4.62
CA THR A 305 -8.14 -12.71 -5.42
C THR A 305 -6.90 -11.93 -5.83
N LEU A 306 -5.75 -12.42 -5.42
CA LEU A 306 -4.45 -11.99 -5.89
C LEU A 306 -4.10 -12.77 -7.16
N ARG A 307 -3.70 -12.07 -8.22
CA ARG A 307 -3.17 -12.66 -9.45
C ARG A 307 -1.67 -12.42 -9.52
N ALA A 308 -0.89 -13.50 -9.56
CA ALA A 308 0.56 -13.46 -9.79
C ALA A 308 0.85 -14.05 -11.18
N ALA A 309 1.44 -13.23 -12.06
CA ALA A 309 1.63 -13.56 -13.46
C ALA A 309 3.01 -13.17 -14.00
N SER A 310 3.35 -13.68 -15.18
CA SER A 310 4.63 -13.43 -15.85
C SER A 310 5.83 -13.72 -14.93
N ILE A 311 5.72 -14.82 -14.18
CA ILE A 311 6.71 -15.18 -13.16
C ILE A 311 7.98 -15.70 -13.83
N THR A 312 9.09 -15.01 -13.62
CA THR A 312 10.41 -15.47 -14.07
C THR A 312 11.37 -15.57 -12.90
N THR A 313 12.23 -16.59 -12.93
CA THR A 313 13.21 -16.85 -11.86
C THR A 313 14.53 -17.28 -12.45
N GLU A 314 15.62 -16.69 -11.96
CA GLU A 314 16.98 -16.98 -12.43
C GLU A 314 17.92 -17.07 -11.24
N TYR A 315 18.78 -18.08 -11.23
CA TYR A 315 19.84 -18.19 -10.23
C TYR A 315 21.20 -17.97 -10.89
N ASN A 316 21.96 -17.01 -10.36
CA ASN A 316 23.32 -16.74 -10.78
C ASN A 316 24.30 -17.26 -9.71
N PRO A 317 25.03 -18.37 -9.96
CA PRO A 317 25.94 -18.96 -8.98
C PRO A 317 27.21 -18.15 -8.74
N LEU A 318 27.60 -17.25 -9.66
CA LEU A 318 28.77 -16.38 -9.49
C LEU A 318 28.45 -15.21 -8.55
N GLN A 319 27.21 -14.72 -8.60
CA GLN A 319 26.73 -13.65 -7.73
C GLN A 319 26.04 -14.18 -6.45
N GLU A 320 25.88 -15.49 -6.32
CA GLU A 320 25.14 -16.16 -5.23
C GLU A 320 23.78 -15.50 -5.01
N ALA A 321 23.08 -15.28 -6.11
CA ALA A 321 21.88 -14.47 -6.14
C ALA A 321 20.77 -15.11 -6.97
N VAL A 322 19.55 -15.08 -6.43
CA VAL A 322 18.33 -15.47 -7.13
C VAL A 322 17.55 -14.21 -7.47
N ALA A 323 17.26 -14.01 -8.75
CA ALA A 323 16.42 -12.93 -9.25
C ALA A 323 15.02 -13.44 -9.57
N PHE A 324 14.02 -12.61 -9.29
CA PHE A 324 12.62 -12.86 -9.54
C PHE A 324 11.99 -11.67 -10.24
N GLN A 325 11.08 -11.93 -11.16
CA GLN A 325 10.14 -10.94 -11.68
C GLN A 325 8.73 -11.50 -11.58
N ILE A 326 7.80 -10.71 -11.06
CA ILE A 326 6.38 -11.06 -10.92
C ILE A 326 5.54 -9.84 -11.31
N GLN A 327 4.46 -10.05 -12.03
CA GLN A 327 3.37 -9.09 -12.16
C GLN A 327 2.26 -9.43 -11.18
N ALA A 328 1.80 -8.44 -10.40
CA ALA A 328 0.78 -8.65 -9.38
C ALA A 328 -0.36 -7.64 -9.46
N SER A 329 -1.59 -8.14 -9.29
CA SER A 329 -2.79 -7.35 -9.08
C SER A 329 -3.73 -8.02 -8.08
N ILE A 330 -4.56 -7.24 -7.41
CA ILE A 330 -5.56 -7.71 -6.45
C ILE A 330 -6.92 -7.12 -6.81
N ALA A 331 -7.92 -7.98 -6.83
CA ALA A 331 -9.28 -7.63 -7.21
C ALA A 331 -10.30 -8.34 -6.29
N LYS A 332 -11.57 -7.94 -6.40
CA LYS A 332 -12.68 -8.67 -5.77
C LYS A 332 -12.65 -10.15 -6.16
N GLY A 333 -12.65 -11.03 -5.16
CA GLY A 333 -12.69 -12.46 -5.39
C GLY A 333 -14.08 -12.96 -5.77
N ILE A 334 -14.13 -14.05 -6.53
CA ILE A 334 -15.38 -14.75 -6.86
C ILE A 334 -15.46 -15.98 -5.98
N VAL A 335 -16.46 -16.06 -5.11
CA VAL A 335 -16.78 -17.29 -4.39
C VAL A 335 -17.32 -18.30 -5.40
N LEU A 336 -16.47 -19.21 -5.88
CA LEU A 336 -16.87 -20.30 -6.76
C LEU A 336 -17.76 -21.28 -5.96
N GLY A 337 -19.08 -21.06 -6.01
CA GLY A 337 -20.05 -21.90 -5.30
C GLY A 337 -21.53 -21.51 -5.37
N LEU A 338 -21.89 -20.33 -5.88
CA LEU A 338 -23.30 -19.94 -6.04
C LEU A 338 -23.66 -19.73 -7.52
N PRO A 339 -24.46 -20.62 -8.15
CA PRO A 339 -25.07 -20.28 -9.43
C PRO A 339 -26.08 -19.15 -9.22
N ARG A 340 -26.06 -18.16 -10.13
CA ARG A 340 -26.82 -16.90 -10.14
C ARG A 340 -28.36 -17.04 -10.13
N ASN A 341 -28.91 -18.24 -10.01
CA ASN A 341 -30.34 -18.49 -10.04
C ASN A 341 -30.63 -19.96 -9.67
N ARG A 342 -30.97 -20.24 -8.41
CA ARG A 342 -31.95 -21.26 -7.96
C ARG A 342 -31.96 -21.36 -6.43
N THR A 343 -33.16 -21.48 -5.90
CA THR A 343 -33.50 -21.63 -4.49
C THR A 343 -32.85 -22.85 -3.84
N MET A 344 -32.60 -22.73 -2.53
CA MET A 344 -32.14 -23.77 -1.61
C MET A 344 -32.85 -25.11 -1.83
N GLY A 345 -32.10 -26.10 -2.30
CA GLY A 345 -32.57 -27.48 -2.43
C GLY A 345 -31.47 -28.34 -3.04
N ASN A 346 -30.77 -29.09 -2.17
CA ASN A 346 -29.71 -30.07 -2.46
C ASN A 346 -28.28 -29.52 -2.61
N LEU A 347 -27.71 -29.08 -1.48
CA LEU A 347 -26.27 -29.02 -1.21
C LEU A 347 -25.69 -30.43 -0.99
N LEU A 348 -25.63 -31.24 -2.05
CA LEU A 348 -25.04 -32.59 -2.03
C LEU A 348 -23.73 -32.72 -2.82
N PHE A 349 -23.12 -31.60 -3.25
CA PHE A 349 -21.90 -31.61 -4.07
C PHE A 349 -20.64 -31.06 -3.39
N LEU A 350 -20.68 -30.75 -2.09
CA LEU A 350 -19.50 -30.26 -1.33
C LEU A 350 -18.73 -31.36 -0.58
N GLN A 351 -18.93 -32.64 -0.93
CA GLN A 351 -18.30 -33.77 -0.23
C GLN A 351 -16.82 -34.03 -0.59
N PHE A 352 -16.15 -33.18 -1.36
CA PHE A 352 -14.76 -33.42 -1.79
C PHE A 352 -13.73 -32.37 -1.34
N LEU A 353 -14.08 -31.46 -0.44
CA LEU A 353 -13.10 -30.58 0.20
C LEU A 353 -13.20 -30.74 1.72
N GLU A 354 -12.46 -31.68 2.28
CA GLU A 354 -12.08 -31.69 3.70
C GLU A 354 -11.11 -30.52 3.98
N SER A 355 -11.54 -29.29 3.69
CA SER A 355 -10.81 -28.08 4.03
C SER A 355 -11.43 -27.47 5.28
N PRO A 356 -10.64 -27.14 6.32
CA PRO A 356 -11.13 -26.42 7.52
C PRO A 356 -11.78 -25.07 7.19
N VAL A 357 -11.64 -24.58 5.94
CA VAL A 357 -12.29 -23.39 5.40
C VAL A 357 -13.82 -23.51 5.38
N LEU A 358 -14.39 -24.71 5.19
CA LEU A 358 -15.86 -24.87 5.15
C LEU A 358 -16.52 -24.70 6.53
N VAL A 359 -15.77 -24.89 7.61
CA VAL A 359 -16.28 -24.80 9.00
C VAL A 359 -16.33 -23.35 9.49
N LEU A 360 -15.48 -22.47 8.93
CA LEU A 360 -15.43 -21.04 9.27
C LEU A 360 -16.48 -20.16 8.58
N LEU A 361 -17.24 -20.69 7.62
CA LEU A 361 -18.35 -19.99 6.95
C LEU A 361 -19.68 -20.04 7.72
N SER A 362 -19.67 -20.37 9.02
CA SER A 362 -20.91 -20.69 9.75
C SER A 362 -21.70 -19.48 10.26
N THR A 363 -21.22 -18.24 10.10
CA THR A 363 -22.05 -17.04 10.30
C THR A 363 -21.58 -15.92 9.38
N ASP A 364 -22.39 -15.62 8.36
CA ASP A 364 -22.31 -14.36 7.64
C ASP A 364 -22.55 -13.19 8.62
N ILE A 365 -21.75 -12.13 8.52
CA ILE A 365 -21.93 -10.94 9.35
C ILE A 365 -22.88 -10.02 8.60
N ASP A 366 -24.00 -9.65 9.21
CA ASP A 366 -24.94 -8.72 8.57
C ASP A 366 -24.43 -7.28 8.74
N GLU A 367 -23.65 -6.79 7.78
CA GLU A 367 -23.15 -5.41 7.79
C GLU A 367 -24.27 -4.36 7.68
N CYS A 368 -25.48 -4.77 7.31
CA CYS A 368 -26.67 -3.92 7.24
C CYS A 368 -27.43 -3.82 8.56
N GLU A 369 -27.07 -4.56 9.61
CA GLU A 369 -27.63 -4.34 10.96
C GLU A 369 -27.24 -2.97 11.55
N SER A 370 -26.09 -2.42 11.12
CA SER A 370 -25.67 -1.06 11.49
C SER A 370 -26.39 -0.02 10.62
N ARG A 371 -27.06 0.95 11.25
CA ARG A 371 -27.84 2.00 10.56
C ARG A 371 -27.02 2.95 9.71
N ASP A 372 -25.71 3.07 9.95
CA ASP A 372 -24.84 4.06 9.29
C ASP A 372 -24.06 3.49 8.09
N THR A 373 -24.30 2.23 7.69
CA THR A 373 -23.50 1.55 6.66
C THR A 373 -23.80 2.03 5.23
N CYS A 374 -25.05 2.42 4.92
CA CYS A 374 -25.45 2.94 3.61
C CYS A 374 -26.35 4.19 3.76
N GLN A 375 -26.22 5.16 2.85
CA GLN A 375 -27.11 6.34 2.81
C GLN A 375 -28.56 6.00 2.43
N HIS A 376 -28.76 4.89 1.71
CA HIS A 376 -30.05 4.43 1.21
C HIS A 376 -30.29 2.96 1.61
N GLU A 377 -30.54 2.06 0.66
CA GLU A 377 -30.86 0.66 0.94
C GLU A 377 -29.56 -0.15 1.05
N CYS A 378 -29.36 -0.82 2.18
CA CYS A 378 -28.27 -1.78 2.37
C CYS A 378 -28.79 -3.19 2.07
N ARG A 379 -28.09 -3.92 1.19
CA ARG A 379 -28.35 -5.33 0.91
C ARG A 379 -27.19 -6.17 1.40
N ASN A 380 -27.43 -6.94 2.45
CA ASN A 380 -26.46 -7.88 2.97
C ASN A 380 -26.33 -9.08 2.02
N SER A 381 -25.12 -9.55 1.82
CA SER A 381 -24.80 -10.74 1.05
C SER A 381 -23.67 -11.50 1.73
N MET A 382 -23.52 -12.78 1.43
CA MET A 382 -22.52 -13.59 2.12
C MET A 382 -21.11 -13.03 1.91
N GLY A 383 -20.52 -12.45 2.96
CA GLY A 383 -19.19 -11.84 2.95
C GLY A 383 -19.07 -10.45 2.31
N SER A 384 -20.18 -9.73 2.12
CA SER A 384 -20.17 -8.38 1.55
C SER A 384 -21.55 -7.77 1.72
N PHE A 385 -21.65 -6.45 1.70
CA PHE A 385 -22.93 -5.77 1.48
C PHE A 385 -22.88 -4.94 0.20
N GLN A 386 -24.05 -4.53 -0.29
CA GLN A 386 -24.18 -3.59 -1.38
C GLN A 386 -25.12 -2.45 -0.97
N CYS A 387 -24.67 -1.21 -1.11
CA CYS A 387 -25.56 -0.06 -1.05
C CYS A 387 -26.28 0.12 -2.39
N VAL A 388 -27.60 0.26 -2.34
CA VAL A 388 -28.49 0.39 -3.50
C VAL A 388 -29.13 1.77 -3.48
N CYS A 389 -29.03 2.49 -4.60
CA CYS A 389 -29.72 3.77 -4.79
C CYS A 389 -31.19 3.55 -5.18
N PRO A 390 -32.09 4.49 -4.79
CA PRO A 390 -33.45 4.53 -5.31
C PRO A 390 -33.50 4.58 -6.84
N ALA A 391 -34.56 4.05 -7.42
CA ALA A 391 -34.76 4.05 -8.87
C ALA A 391 -34.64 5.47 -9.45
N GLY A 392 -33.76 5.64 -10.45
CA GLY A 392 -33.47 6.93 -11.09
C GLY A 392 -32.14 7.57 -10.69
N TYR A 393 -31.45 7.05 -9.67
CA TYR A 393 -30.13 7.49 -9.24
C TYR A 393 -29.08 6.42 -9.55
N ARG A 394 -27.84 6.83 -9.80
CA ARG A 394 -26.66 5.95 -9.93
C ARG A 394 -25.70 6.27 -8.80
N LEU A 395 -25.03 5.24 -8.26
CA LEU A 395 -23.92 5.40 -7.33
C LEU A 395 -22.78 6.19 -7.98
#